data_AF-A0A2D7QY08-F1
#
_entry.id   AF-A0A2D7QY08-F1
#
_cell.length_a   1.000
_cell.length_b   1.000
_cell.length_c   1.000
_cell.angle_alpha   90.00
_cell.angle_beta   90.00
_cell.angle_gamma   90.00
#
_symmetry.space_group_name_H-M   'P 1'
#
loop_
_entity.id
_entity.type
_entity.pdbx_description
1 polymer ?
#
loop_
_entity_poly.entity_id
_entity_poly.type
_entity_poly.pdbx_seq_one_letter_code
_entity_poly.pdbx_strand_id
1 'polypeptide(L)'
;MIELRNDWQIDEIKALFELPFNDLLFKAHSIHRETFDPNKVQVSSLLNIKTGACPEDCSYCSQSSKYDTGLEREMLMEVEEVL
;
A
#
# COMPACT_ATOMS: atom_id res chain seq x y z
N MET A 1 -15.33 10.51 20.34
CA MET A 1 -13.95 10.76 19.89
C MET A 1 -13.27 9.42 19.91
N ILE A 2 -12.75 8.97 18.76
CA ILE A 2 -12.12 7.66 18.64
C ILE A 2 -10.84 7.68 19.48
N GLU A 3 -10.72 6.72 20.39
CA GLU A 3 -9.51 6.55 21.19
C GLU A 3 -8.48 5.77 20.36
N LEU A 4 -7.32 6.38 20.13
CA LEU A 4 -6.24 5.76 19.37
C LEU A 4 -5.57 4.70 20.25
N ARG A 5 -5.64 3.44 19.83
CA ARG A 5 -4.99 2.30 20.49
C ARG A 5 -4.00 1.59 19.56
N ASN A 6 -2.97 0.98 20.14
CA ASN A 6 -1.87 0.32 19.41
C ASN A 6 -1.54 -1.09 19.94
N ASP A 7 -2.40 -1.65 20.79
CA ASP A 7 -2.24 -2.89 21.57
C ASP A 7 -3.11 -4.06 21.04
N TRP A 8 -3.43 -4.04 19.74
CA TRP A 8 -4.30 -5.02 19.09
C TRP A 8 -3.78 -6.46 19.22
N GLN A 9 -4.65 -7.34 19.69
CA GLN A 9 -4.41 -8.78 19.69
C GLN A 9 -4.86 -9.41 18.36
N ILE A 10 -4.25 -10.55 18.00
CA ILE A 10 -4.53 -11.25 16.75
C ILE A 10 -6.03 -11.59 16.62
N ASP A 11 -6.67 -12.04 17.70
CA ASP A 11 -8.07 -12.46 17.65
C ASP A 11 -9.03 -11.27 17.50
N GLU A 12 -8.68 -10.10 18.03
CA GLU A 12 -9.44 -8.86 17.79
C GLU A 12 -9.40 -8.46 16.31
N ILE A 13 -8.24 -8.64 15.66
CA ILE A 13 -8.07 -8.37 14.23
C ILE A 13 -8.87 -9.38 13.41
N LYS A 14 -8.78 -10.68 13.73
CA LYS A 14 -9.55 -11.73 13.04
C LYS A 14 -11.05 -11.46 13.09
N ALA A 15 -11.56 -11.03 14.24
CA ALA A 15 -12.97 -10.66 14.39
C ALA A 15 -13.40 -9.57 13.40
N LEU A 16 -12.52 -8.63 13.02
CA LEU A 16 -12.81 -7.64 11.98
C LEU A 16 -12.89 -8.25 10.58
N PHE A 17 -12.01 -9.20 10.25
CA PHE A 17 -12.03 -9.92 8.97
C PHE A 17 -13.27 -10.82 8.82
N GLU A 18 -13.83 -11.28 9.94
CA GLU A 18 -15.02 -12.14 9.98
C GLU A 18 -16.34 -11.34 9.97
N LEU A 19 -16.30 -10.01 10.08
CA LEU A 19 -17.51 -9.18 10.04
C LEU A 19 -18.22 -9.30 8.68
N PRO A 20 -19.57 -9.22 8.67
CA PRO A 20 -20.30 -9.03 7.43
C PRO A 20 -19.74 -7.81 6.68
N PHE A 21 -19.43 -7.98 5.40
CA PHE A 21 -18.69 -6.99 4.62
C PHE A 21 -19.30 -5.57 4.68
N ASN A 22 -20.63 -5.46 4.62
CA ASN A 22 -21.31 -4.17 4.69
C ASN A 22 -21.21 -3.50 6.06
N ASP A 23 -21.20 -4.28 7.15
CA ASP A 23 -21.02 -3.75 8.51
C ASP A 23 -19.57 -3.26 8.71
N LEU A 24 -18.59 -4.00 8.16
CA LEU A 24 -17.19 -3.60 8.15
C LEU A 24 -16.99 -2.29 7.37
N LEU A 25 -17.57 -2.18 6.18
CA LEU A 25 -17.51 -0.95 5.37
C LEU A 25 -18.15 0.24 6.09
N PHE A 26 -19.34 0.06 6.69
CA PHE A 26 -20.00 1.12 7.43
C PHE A 26 -19.14 1.60 8.60
N LYS A 27 -18.60 0.65 9.40
CA LYS A 27 -17.69 0.96 10.51
C LYS A 27 -16.45 1.72 10.03
N ALA A 28 -15.82 1.27 8.95
CA ALA A 28 -14.64 1.93 8.38
C ALA A 28 -14.94 3.36 7.94
N HIS A 29 -16.09 3.58 7.28
CA HIS A 29 -16.51 4.89 6.82
C HIS A 29 -16.82 5.84 7.99
N SER A 30 -17.51 5.37 9.03
CA SER A 30 -17.76 6.15 10.25
C SER A 30 -16.45 6.63 10.87
N ILE A 31 -15.48 5.72 11.04
CA ILE A 31 -14.15 6.05 11.58
C ILE A 31 -13.42 7.08 10.70
N HIS A 32 -13.44 6.88 9.37
CA HIS A 32 -12.80 7.79 8.44
C HIS A 32 -13.37 9.22 8.53
N ARG A 33 -14.70 9.37 8.58
CA ARG A 33 -15.37 10.69 8.69
C ARG A 33 -15.12 11.39 10.03
N GLU A 34 -14.94 10.63 11.11
CA GLU A 34 -14.60 11.18 12.42
C GLU A 34 -13.15 11.65 12.52
N THR A 35 -12.26 11.12 11.69
CA THR A 35 -10.80 11.32 11.80
C THR A 35 -10.22 12.21 10.70
N PHE A 36 -10.81 12.21 9.50
CA PHE A 36 -10.31 12.91 8.32
C PHE A 36 -11.40 13.78 7.68
N ASP A 37 -10.98 14.73 6.84
CA ASP A 37 -11.91 15.40 5.93
C ASP A 37 -12.41 14.37 4.89
N PRO A 38 -13.69 13.99 4.93
CA PRO A 38 -14.19 12.86 4.16
C PRO A 38 -14.25 13.11 2.65
N ASN A 39 -14.05 14.36 2.22
CA ASN A 39 -14.04 14.74 0.81
C ASN A 39 -12.66 15.19 0.33
N LYS A 40 -11.62 14.99 1.14
CA LYS A 40 -10.23 15.30 0.78
C LYS A 40 -9.44 14.02 0.54
N VAL A 41 -8.67 14.01 -0.55
CA VAL A 41 -7.79 12.89 -0.91
C VAL A 41 -6.36 13.42 -1.01
N GLN A 42 -5.39 12.65 -0.51
CA GLN A 42 -3.97 12.91 -0.74
C GLN A 42 -3.58 12.41 -2.13
N VAL A 43 -2.88 13.26 -2.89
CA VAL A 43 -2.32 12.89 -4.20
C VAL A 43 -0.81 12.76 -4.07
N SER A 44 -0.25 11.68 -4.62
CA SER A 44 1.20 11.43 -4.65
C SER A 44 1.56 10.84 -6.01
N SER A 45 2.67 11.31 -6.59
CA SER A 45 3.23 10.77 -7.83
C SER A 45 4.54 10.07 -7.50
N LEU A 46 4.85 8.98 -8.21
CA LEU A 46 6.08 8.23 -8.05
C LEU A 46 6.68 7.88 -9.41
N LEU A 47 7.99 7.66 -9.41
CA LEU A 47 8.82 7.32 -10.56
C LEU A 47 9.78 6.20 -10.13
N ASN A 48 9.96 5.20 -11.00
CA ASN A 48 11.01 4.20 -10.81
C ASN A 48 12.35 4.79 -11.25
N ILE A 49 13.16 5.26 -10.29
CA ILE A 49 14.50 5.82 -10.61
C ILE A 49 15.44 4.77 -11.22
N LYS A 50 15.16 3.48 -11.05
CA LYS A 50 15.86 2.36 -11.68
C LYS A 50 14.87 1.21 -11.83
N THR A 51 14.76 0.65 -13.03
CA THR A 51 13.78 -0.41 -13.35
C THR A 51 14.45 -1.77 -13.55
N GLY A 52 13.99 -2.77 -12.80
CA GLY A 52 14.35 -4.17 -13.02
C GLY A 52 15.69 -4.61 -12.40
N ALA A 53 16.07 -5.86 -12.72
CA ALA A 53 17.27 -6.53 -12.19
C ALA A 53 17.38 -6.53 -10.65
N CYS A 54 16.25 -6.56 -9.95
CA CYS A 54 16.22 -6.63 -8.49
C CYS A 54 16.74 -8.01 -8.03
N PRO A 55 17.67 -8.09 -7.05
CA PRO A 55 18.21 -9.36 -6.58
C PRO A 55 17.22 -10.16 -5.72
N GLU A 56 16.23 -9.48 -5.13
CA GLU A 56 15.21 -10.09 -4.27
C GLU A 56 14.27 -11.01 -5.06
N ASP A 57 13.67 -11.97 -4.37
CA ASP A 57 12.84 -13.06 -4.94
C ASP A 57 11.35 -12.91 -4.61
N CYS A 58 10.88 -11.68 -4.43
CA CYS A 58 9.47 -11.41 -4.19
C CYS A 58 8.60 -11.98 -5.32
N SER A 59 7.80 -13.00 -5.01
CA SER A 59 7.01 -13.77 -5.99
C SER A 59 5.99 -12.96 -6.79
N TYR A 60 5.61 -11.79 -6.28
CA TYR A 60 4.65 -10.87 -6.89
C TYR A 60 5.30 -9.71 -7.65
N CYS A 61 6.62 -9.51 -7.51
CA CYS A 61 7.31 -8.33 -8.04
C CYS A 61 7.83 -8.59 -9.45
N SER A 62 7.37 -7.80 -10.43
CA SER A 62 7.81 -7.91 -11.82
C SER A 62 9.29 -7.56 -12.04
N GLN A 63 9.91 -6.87 -11.09
CA GLN A 63 11.30 -6.41 -11.19
C GLN A 63 12.33 -7.44 -10.71
N SER A 64 11.89 -8.52 -10.07
CA SER A 64 12.78 -9.57 -9.58
C SER A 64 13.53 -10.23 -10.75
N SER A 65 14.85 -10.34 -10.60
CA SER A 65 15.71 -11.05 -11.55
C SER A 65 15.54 -12.58 -11.52
N LYS A 66 14.77 -13.11 -10.55
CA LYS A 66 14.50 -14.55 -10.43
C LYS A 66 13.41 -15.03 -11.38
N TYR A 67 12.62 -14.12 -11.94
CA TYR A 67 11.47 -14.44 -12.80
C TYR A 67 11.58 -13.72 -14.15
N ASP A 68 11.11 -14.37 -15.21
CA ASP A 68 11.00 -13.75 -16.54
C ASP A 68 9.60 -13.15 -16.69
N THR A 69 9.54 -11.83 -16.64
CA THR A 69 8.29 -11.05 -16.68
C THR A 69 8.17 -10.20 -17.96
N GLY A 70 9.15 -10.27 -18.87
CA GLY A 70 9.23 -9.40 -20.04
C GLY A 70 9.48 -7.93 -19.74
N LEU A 71 9.83 -7.58 -18.49
CA LEU A 71 10.12 -6.19 -18.10
C LEU A 71 11.45 -5.72 -18.71
N GLU A 72 11.40 -4.61 -19.44
CA GLU A 72 12.60 -3.93 -19.93
C GLU A 72 13.40 -3.36 -18.75
N ARG A 73 14.72 -3.53 -18.80
CA ARG A 73 15.62 -3.11 -17.74
C ARG A 73 16.21 -1.76 -18.07
N GLU A 74 16.16 -0.86 -17.11
CA GLU A 74 16.68 0.49 -17.24
C GLU A 74 17.77 0.71 -16.19
N MET A 75 18.78 1.50 -16.56
CA MET A 75 19.80 1.94 -15.61
C MET A 75 19.20 2.95 -14.63
N LEU A 76 19.98 3.27 -13.59
CA LEU A 76 19.61 4.37 -12.70
C LEU A 76 19.55 5.66 -13.53
N MET A 77 18.46 6.40 -13.39
CA MET A 77 18.27 7.70 -14.01
C MET A 77 19.28 8.72 -13.49
N GLU A 78 19.62 9.69 -14.33
CA GLU A 78 20.43 10.83 -13.90
C GLU A 78 19.63 11.76 -12.98
N VAL A 79 20.31 12.50 -12.12
CA VAL A 79 19.64 13.36 -11.11
C VAL A 79 18.75 14.41 -11.77
N GLU A 80 19.19 14.95 -12.90
CA GLU A 80 18.45 15.93 -13.70
C GLU A 80 17.16 15.38 -14.32
N GLU A 81 17.02 14.06 -14.47
CA GLU A 81 15.78 13.44 -14.96
C GLU A 81 14.75 13.22 -13.84
N VAL A 82 15.16 13.35 -12.58
CA VAL A 82 14.33 13.09 -11.38
C VAL A 82 13.83 14.38 -10.73
N LEU A 83 14.61 15.46 -10.80
CA LEU A 83 14.29 16.78 -10.22
C LEU A 83 13.39 17.62 -11.13
#